data_AF-A0A2N3R844-F1
#
_entry.id   AF-A0A2N3R844-F1
#
_cell.length_a   1.000
_cell.length_b   1.000
_cell.length_c   1.000
_cell.angle_alpha   90.00
_cell.angle_beta   90.00
_cell.angle_gamma   90.00
#
_symmetry.space_group_name_H-M   'P 1'
#
loop_
_entity.id
_entity.type
_entity.pdbx_description
1 polymer ?
#
loop_
_entity_poly.entity_id
_entity_poly.type
_entity_poly.pdbx_seq_one_letter_code
_entity_poly.pdbx_strand_id
1 'polypeptide(L)' 'MAQGTVKFFSAGRGYGFINPAQGGEDVFVHYSTIQAEGFRTLKEGDRVEYSVVKTPKGYQAKDVVVLN' A
#
# COMPACT_ATOMS: atom_id res chain seq x y z
N MET A 1 -13.27 1.02 3.06
CA MET A 1 -11.93 0.79 2.48
C MET A 1 -11.49 2.05 1.77
N ALA A 2 -10.18 2.32 1.72
CA ALA A 2 -9.59 3.47 1.04
C ALA A 2 -8.91 3.00 -0.26
N GLN A 3 -8.74 3.93 -1.20
CA GLN A 3 -8.05 3.69 -2.46
C GLN A 3 -6.91 4.68 -2.65
N GLY A 4 -5.93 4.30 -3.46
CA GLY A 4 -4.78 5.13 -3.75
C GLY A 4 -3.92 4.55 -4.86
N THR A 5 -2.84 5.27 -5.15
CA THR A 5 -1.85 4.89 -6.15
C THR A 5 -0.52 4.61 -5.46
N VAL A 6 0.12 3.50 -5.79
CA VAL A 6 1.44 3.16 -5.25
C VAL A 6 2.45 4.21 -5.73
N LYS A 7 3.00 4.97 -4.78
CA LYS A 7 4.00 6.01 -5.04
C LYS A 7 5.38 5.39 -5.26
N PHE A 8 5.73 4.41 -4.45
CA PHE A 8 6.90 3.56 -4.69
C PHE A 8 6.75 2.27 -3.92
N PHE A 9 7.40 1.21 -4.40
CA PHE A 9 7.56 -0.03 -3.65
C PHE A 9 8.93 -0.65 -3.92
N SER A 10 9.63 -1.02 -2.86
CA SER A 10 10.94 -1.67 -2.95
C SER A 10 10.78 -3.15 -2.66
N ALA A 11 10.70 -3.98 -3.71
CA ALA A 11 10.53 -5.43 -3.55
C ALA A 11 11.65 -6.08 -2.71
N GLY A 12 12.90 -5.63 -2.89
CA GLY A 12 14.04 -6.14 -2.10
C GLY A 12 13.99 -5.76 -0.61
N ARG A 13 13.32 -4.67 -0.25
CA ARG A 13 13.12 -4.27 1.15
C ARG A 13 11.75 -4.66 1.72
N GLY A 14 10.82 -5.09 0.88
CA GLY A 14 9.48 -5.51 1.26
C GLY A 14 8.54 -4.39 1.72
N TYR A 15 8.81 -3.13 1.35
CA TYR A 15 7.95 -2.00 1.75
C TYR A 15 7.89 -0.89 0.71
N GLY A 16 6.87 -0.04 0.85
CA GLY A 16 6.63 1.11 0.00
C GLY A 16 5.65 2.11 0.62
N PHE A 17 5.15 3.02 -0.21
CA PHE A 17 4.16 4.02 0.17
C PHE A 17 3.09 4.18 -0.90
N ILE A 18 1.88 4.50 -0.46
CA ILE A 18 0.69 4.74 -1.29
C ILE A 18 0.29 6.20 -1.13
N ASN A 19 -0.04 6.86 -2.23
CA ASN A 19 -0.69 8.16 -2.26
C ASN A 19 -2.21 7.96 -2.21
N PRO A 20 -2.88 8.39 -1.13
CA PRO A 20 -4.34 8.25 -1.03
C PRO A 20 -5.04 9.04 -2.12
N ALA A 21 -6.07 8.44 -2.73
CA ALA A 21 -6.86 9.10 -3.78
C ALA A 21 -7.61 10.34 -3.28
N GLN A 22 -7.93 10.40 -1.99
CA GLN A 22 -8.57 11.55 -1.34
C GLN A 22 -7.56 12.61 -0.85
N GLY A 23 -6.27 12.45 -1.17
CA GLY A 23 -5.19 13.28 -0.65
C GLY A 23 -4.84 12.98 0.82
N GLY A 24 -3.93 13.77 1.39
CA GLY A 24 -3.43 13.59 2.75
C GLY A 24 -2.02 12.99 2.80
N GLU A 25 -1.65 12.46 3.97
CA GLU A 25 -0.32 11.90 4.20
C GLU A 25 -0.13 10.56 3.47
N ASP A 26 1.10 10.28 3.04
CA ASP A 26 1.47 9.02 2.43
C ASP A 26 1.19 7.84 3.40
N VAL A 27 0.62 6.77 2.87
CA VAL A 27 0.30 5.57 3.65
C VAL A 27 1.38 4.52 3.45
N PHE A 28 2.02 4.10 4.53
CA PHE A 28 3.04 3.06 4.52
C PHE A 28 2.42 1.70 4.18
N VAL A 29 3.08 0.91 3.32
CA VAL A 29 2.67 -0.46 2.98
C VAL A 29 3.84 -1.43 3.15
N HIS A 30 3.58 -2.59 3.75
CA HIS A 30 4.54 -3.68 3.91
C HIS A 30 4.05 -4.89 3.14
N TYR A 31 4.95 -5.68 2.55
CA TYR A 31 4.60 -6.82 1.68
C TYR A 31 3.66 -7.83 2.37
N SER A 32 3.79 -7.97 3.69
CA SER A 32 2.97 -8.91 4.46
C SER A 32 1.49 -8.58 4.45
N THR A 33 1.10 -7.33 4.15
CA THR A 33 -0.30 -6.89 4.13
C THR A 33 -0.94 -6.99 2.74
N ILE A 34 -0.15 -7.29 1.71
CA ILE A 34 -0.63 -7.50 0.34
C ILE A 34 -1.32 -8.86 0.23
N GLN A 35 -2.55 -8.83 -0.28
CA GLN A 35 -3.37 -9.98 -0.55
C GLN A 35 -3.06 -10.49 -1.97
N ALA A 36 -2.05 -11.33 -2.07
CA ALA A 36 -1.66 -12.01 -3.30
C ALA A 36 -1.09 -13.39 -3.00
N GLU A 37 -1.27 -14.31 -3.95
CA GLU A 37 -0.61 -15.61 -3.94
C GLU A 37 0.83 -15.50 -4.46
N GLY A 38 1.76 -16.24 -3.86
CA GLY A 38 3.17 -16.21 -4.25
C GLY A 38 3.88 -14.91 -3.84
N PHE A 39 4.59 -14.28 -4.79
CA PHE A 39 5.44 -13.12 -4.50
C PHE A 39 4.62 -11.84 -4.33
N ARG A 40 4.50 -11.37 -3.08
CA ARG A 40 3.74 -10.19 -2.68
C ARG A 40 4.50 -8.91 -2.98
N THR A 41 4.23 -8.29 -4.12
CA THR A 41 4.85 -7.02 -4.53
C THR A 41 3.82 -6.07 -5.13
N LEU A 42 4.18 -4.79 -5.14
CA LEU A 42 3.47 -3.73 -5.87
C LEU A 42 4.42 -3.09 -6.88
N LYS A 43 3.87 -2.44 -7.90
CA LYS A 43 4.59 -1.59 -8.84
C LYS A 43 4.19 -0.13 -8.63
N GLU A 44 5.12 0.78 -8.89
CA GLU A 44 4.79 2.21 -8.94
C GLU A 44 3.70 2.47 -9.98
N GLY A 45 2.70 3.26 -9.61
CA GLY A 45 1.53 3.54 -10.44
C GLY A 45 0.37 2.56 -10.29
N ASP A 46 0.55 1.42 -9.61
CA ASP A 46 -0.56 0.48 -9.36
C ASP A 46 -1.66 1.18 -8.57
N ARG A 47 -2.91 0.99 -8.98
CA ARG A 47 -4.08 1.36 -8.18
C ARG A 47 -4.34 0.26 -7.17
N VAL A 48 -4.59 0.64 -5.93
CA VAL A 48 -4.80 -0.30 -4.83
C VAL A 48 -5.98 0.11 -3.96
N GLU A 49 -6.65 -0.89 -3.40
CA GLU A 49 -7.61 -0.75 -2.31
C GLU A 49 -7.02 -1.33 -1.03
N TYR A 50 -7.28 -0.68 0.11
CA TYR A 50 -6.69 -1.04 1.40
C TYR A 50 -7.50 -0.50 2.58
N SER A 51 -7.29 -1.11 3.74
CA SER A 51 -7.72 -0.55 5.04
C SER A 51 -6.61 0.30 5.65
N VAL A 52 -6.95 1.44 6.24
CA VAL A 52 -5.99 2.34 6.89
C VAL A 52 -6.00 2.14 8.39
N VAL A 53 -4.81 2.00 8.98
CA VAL A 53 -4.61 1.98 10.43
C VAL A 53 -3.67 3.10 10.81
N LYS A 54 -4.04 3.90 11.82
CA LYS A 54 -3.16 4.91 12.41
C LYS A 54 -2.20 4.23 13.39
N THR A 55 -0.91 4.52 13.25
CA THR A 55 0.15 4.01 14.14
C THR A 55 0.96 5.19 14.69
N PRO A 56 1.83 4.98 15.69
CA PRO A 56 2.77 6.02 16.14
C PRO A 56 3.73 6.52 15.04
N LYS A 57 3.90 5.76 13.94
CA LYS A 57 4.77 6.10 12.80
C LYS A 57 4.02 6.68 11.60
N GLY A 58 2.74 7.02 11.77
CA GLY A 58 1.86 7.47 10.67
C GLY A 58 0.86 6.41 10.24
N TYR A 59 0.31 6.57 9.04
CA TYR A 59 -0.71 5.66 8.51
C TYR A 59 -0.09 4.43 7.85
N GLN A 60 -0.69 3.27 8.09
CA GLN A 60 -0.30 2.00 7.49
C GLN A 60 -1.48 1.33 6.78
N ALA A 61 -1.21 0.74 5.62
CA ALA A 61 -2.15 -0.03 4.83
C ALA A 61 -2.20 -1.50 5.29
N LYS A 62 -3.43 -2.02 5.43
CA LYS A 62 -3.77 -3.42 5.65
C LYS A 62 -4.66 -3.94 4.52
N ASP A 63 -4.70 -5.26 4.37
CA ASP A 63 -5.58 -5.95 3.43
C ASP A 63 -5.49 -5.38 2.01
N VAL A 64 -4.26 -5.16 1.54
CA VAL A 64 -3.98 -4.42 0.30
C VAL A 64 -4.25 -5.31 -0.89
N VAL A 65 -5.09 -4.85 -1.81
CA VAL A 65 -5.44 -5.52 -3.07
C VAL A 65 -5.13 -4.60 -4.24
N VAL A 66 -4.51 -5.11 -5.29
CA VAL A 66 -4.31 -4.37 -6.56
C VAL A 66 -5.62 -4.34 -7.34
N LEU A 67 -6.03 -3.16 -7.78
CA LEU A 67 -7.21 -2.95 -8.61
C LEU A 67 -6.79 -3.05 -10.08
N ASN A 68 -7.50 -3.90 -10.85
CA ASN A 68 -7.34 -4.02 -12.31
C ASN A 68 -8.07 -2.91 -13.05
#